data_AF-A0A6P0Z7E2-F1
#
_entry.id   AF-A0A6P0Z7E2-F1
#
_cell.length_a   1.000
_cell.length_b   1.000
_cell.length_c   1.000
_cell.angle_alpha   90.00
_cell.angle_beta   90.00
_cell.angle_gamma   90.00
#
_symmetry.space_group_name_H-M   'P 1'
#
loop_
_entity.id
_entity.type
_entity.pdbx_description
1 polymer ?
#
loop_
_entity_poly.entity_id
_entity_poly.type
_entity_poly.pdbx_seq_one_letter_code
_entity_poly.pdbx_strand_id
1 'polypeptide(L)' 'CSGATVDNSVIFEYSRIGPGALLADKLVFGRYCVDKTGASVDVQAAALDWLITDSRQAQPPYDPEERQAIAEVLGTTAAQ' A
#
# COMPACT_ATOMS: atom_id res chain seq x y z
N CYS A 1 -3.27 7.57 5.73
CA CYS A 1 -2.77 6.61 6.73
C CYS A 1 -3.76 6.29 7.87
N SER A 2 -5.08 6.38 7.67
CA SER A 2 -6.02 5.99 8.76
C SER A 2 -5.96 4.49 9.00
N GLY A 3 -5.72 4.07 10.24
CA GLY A 3 -5.61 2.65 10.61
C GLY A 3 -4.42 1.90 9.99
N ALA A 4 -3.42 2.60 9.46
CA ALA A 4 -2.21 1.96 8.97
C ALA A 4 -1.29 1.57 10.13
N THR A 5 -0.64 0.41 10.04
CA THR A 5 0.37 -0.07 10.98
C THR A 5 1.72 -0.14 10.29
N VAL A 6 2.73 0.43 10.92
CA VAL A 6 4.12 0.43 10.45
C VAL A 6 4.97 -0.21 11.53
N ASP A 7 5.56 -1.37 11.21
CA ASP A 7 6.38 -2.17 12.12
C ASP A 7 7.73 -2.49 11.47
N ASN A 8 8.81 -2.27 12.21
CA ASN A 8 10.20 -2.44 11.76
C ASN A 8 10.47 -1.96 10.31
N SER A 9 9.93 -0.78 9.98
CA SER A 9 9.89 -0.28 8.60
C SER A 9 10.34 1.16 8.51
N VAL A 10 10.89 1.55 7.36
CA VAL A 10 11.35 2.91 7.08
C VAL A 10 10.54 3.49 5.93
N ILE A 11 9.91 4.64 6.16
CA ILE A 11 9.11 5.36 5.16
C ILE A 11 9.79 6.68 4.84
N PHE A 12 10.11 6.90 3.57
CA PHE A 12 10.75 8.12 3.10
C PHE A 12 9.73 9.15 2.59
N GLU A 13 10.21 10.36 2.35
CA GLU A 13 9.43 11.43 1.73
C GLU A 13 8.80 10.99 0.40
N TYR A 14 7.69 11.64 0.05
CA TYR A 14 6.88 11.36 -1.12
C TYR A 14 6.22 9.97 -1.15
N SER A 15 6.27 9.22 -0.04
CA SER A 15 5.52 7.97 0.09
C SER A 15 4.13 8.24 0.65
N ARG A 16 3.09 7.74 -0.03
CA ARG A 16 1.71 7.75 0.47
C ARG A 16 1.31 6.34 0.87
N ILE A 17 0.86 6.20 2.12
CA ILE A 17 0.39 4.92 2.66
C ILE A 17 -1.14 4.93 2.76
N GLY A 18 -1.75 3.96 2.09
CA GLY A 18 -3.19 3.72 2.07
C GLY A 18 -3.76 3.45 3.46
N PRO A 19 -5.08 3.65 3.64
CA PRO A 19 -5.75 3.31 4.89
C PRO A 19 -5.67 1.79 5.15
N GLY A 20 -5.51 1.39 6.42
CA GLY A 20 -5.44 -0.02 6.81
C GLY A 20 -4.18 -0.78 6.38
N ALA A 21 -3.20 -0.11 5.75
CA ALA A 21 -1.98 -0.76 5.29
C ALA A 21 -1.17 -1.34 6.46
N LEU A 22 -0.69 -2.56 6.32
CA LEU A 22 0.22 -3.21 7.26
C LEU A 22 1.61 -3.34 6.62
N LEU A 23 2.56 -2.54 7.10
CA LEU A 23 3.94 -2.57 6.64
C LEU A 23 4.80 -3.20 7.74
N ALA A 24 5.31 -4.40 7.49
CA ALA A 24 6.23 -5.10 8.39
C ALA A 24 7.52 -5.46 7.64
N ASP A 25 8.68 -5.08 8.19
CA ASP A 25 9.99 -5.29 7.56
C ASP A 25 10.07 -4.69 6.13
N LYS A 26 9.63 -3.44 5.95
CA LYS A 26 9.59 -2.75 4.65
C LYS A 26 10.38 -1.45 4.63
N LEU A 27 11.00 -1.18 3.50
CA LEU A 27 11.54 0.12 3.14
C LEU A 27 10.69 0.70 2.00
N VAL A 28 10.08 1.87 2.22
CA VAL A 28 9.20 2.51 1.23
C VAL A 28 9.72 3.89 0.85
N PHE A 29 9.94 4.13 -0.44
CA PHE A 29 10.34 5.42 -1.01
C PHE A 29 9.50 5.72 -2.27
N GLY A 30 8.57 6.67 -2.15
CA GLY A 30 7.59 6.93 -3.20
C GLY A 30 6.73 5.69 -3.44
N ARG A 31 6.74 5.19 -4.69
CA ARG A 31 6.11 3.91 -5.06
C ARG A 31 6.96 2.68 -4.80
N TYR A 32 8.25 2.83 -4.50
CA TYR A 32 9.15 1.70 -4.36
C TYR A 32 8.99 1.09 -2.96
N CYS A 33 8.65 -0.19 -2.92
CA CYS A 33 8.53 -0.97 -1.68
C CYS A 33 9.52 -2.13 -1.74
N VAL A 34 10.41 -2.21 -0.77
CA VAL A 34 11.47 -3.23 -0.70
C VAL A 34 11.34 -3.96 0.63
N ASP A 35 11.45 -5.28 0.61
CA ASP A 35 11.47 -6.08 1.84
C ASP A 35 12.88 -6.25 2.43
N LYS A 36 12.96 -6.84 3.63
CA LYS A 36 14.23 -7.13 4.30
C LYS A 36 15.22 -8.03 3.53
N THR A 37 14.76 -8.74 2.50
CA THR A 37 15.61 -9.56 1.63
C THR A 37 16.18 -8.77 0.45
N GLY A 38 15.73 -7.53 0.27
CA GLY A 38 16.07 -6.69 -0.87
C GLY A 38 15.16 -6.89 -2.08
N ALA A 39 14.09 -7.70 -1.96
CA ALA A 39 13.15 -7.89 -3.05
C ALA A 39 12.25 -6.67 -3.21
N SER A 40 12.20 -6.12 -4.43
CA SER A 40 11.31 -5.01 -4.76
C SER A 40 9.92 -5.53 -5.13
N VAL A 41 8.89 -4.97 -4.51
CA VAL A 41 7.51 -5.15 -4.91
C VAL A 41 7.16 -4.06 -5.91
N ASP A 42 6.85 -4.45 -7.15
CA ASP A 42 6.28 -3.54 -8.14
C ASP A 42 4.78 -3.35 -7.84
N VAL A 43 4.49 -2.36 -6.99
CA VAL A 43 3.15 -2.08 -6.52
C VAL A 43 2.20 -1.64 -7.64
N GLN A 44 2.71 -1.12 -8.77
CA GLN A 44 1.86 -0.75 -9.91
C GLN A 44 1.55 -1.95 -10.78
N ALA A 45 2.55 -2.78 -11.10
CA ALA A 45 2.32 -4.01 -11.84
C ALA A 45 1.39 -4.98 -11.07
N ALA A 46 1.35 -4.87 -9.74
CA ALA A 46 0.46 -5.64 -8.87
C ALA A 46 -0.90 -4.98 -8.60
N ALA A 47 -1.22 -3.81 -9.18
CA ALA A 47 -2.44 -3.04 -8.90
C ALA A 47 -2.65 -2.73 -7.40
N LEU A 48 -1.55 -2.45 -6.69
CA LEU A 48 -1.48 -2.09 -5.26
C LEU A 48 -1.11 -0.62 -5.04
N ASP A 49 -1.27 0.24 -6.05
CA ASP A 49 -1.01 1.68 -5.97
C ASP A 49 -1.98 2.42 -5.02
N TRP A 50 -3.14 1.83 -4.75
CA TRP A 50 -4.03 2.28 -3.68
C TRP A 50 -3.45 2.06 -2.27
N LEU A 51 -2.51 1.13 -2.11
CA LEU A 51 -1.86 0.78 -0.84
C LEU A 51 -0.59 1.58 -0.62
N ILE A 52 0.26 1.68 -1.64
CA ILE A 52 1.52 2.43 -1.61
C ILE A 52 1.66 3.16 -2.94
N THR A 53 1.81 4.48 -2.90
CA THR A 53 2.07 5.27 -4.12
C THR A 53 2.95 6.47 -3.84
N ASP A 54 3.47 7.06 -4.91
CA ASP A 54 4.24 8.30 -4.86
C ASP A 54 3.28 9.49 -4.75
N SER A 55 3.45 10.31 -3.71
CA SER A 55 2.57 11.45 -3.40
C SER A 55 2.65 12.57 -4.44
N ARG A 56 3.63 12.54 -5.34
CA ARG A 56 3.76 13.47 -6.46
C ARG A 56 2.88 13.08 -7.65
N GLN A 57 2.38 11.84 -7.67
CA GLN A 57 1.44 11.38 -8.68
C GLN A 57 -0.01 11.76 -8.30
N ALA A 58 -0.84 11.97 -9.31
CA ALA A 58 -2.26 12.17 -9.10
C ALA A 58 -2.84 10.89 -8.48
N GLN A 59 -3.53 11.04 -7.35
CA GLN A 59 -4.19 9.91 -6.71
C GLN A 59 -5.29 9.40 -7.66
N PRO A 60 -5.37 8.08 -7.90
CA PRO A 60 -6.49 7.51 -8.65
C PRO A 60 -7.81 7.96 -8.00
N PRO A 61 -8.78 8.45 -8.77
CA PRO A 61 -10.04 8.98 -8.24
C PRO A 61 -10.95 7.91 -7.63
N TYR A 62 -10.63 6.62 -7.78
CA TYR A 62 -11.48 5.51 -7.38
C TYR A 62 -10.70 4.44 -6.63
N ASP A 63 -11.38 3.77 -5.71
CA ASP A 63 -10.91 2.52 -5.12
C ASP A 63 -10.93 1.44 -6.22
N PRO A 64 -9.80 0.79 -6.53
CA PRO A 64 -9.76 -0.21 -7.59
C PRO A 64 -10.66 -1.40 -7.24
N GLU A 65 -11.35 -1.94 -8.25
CA GLU A 65 -12.19 -3.15 -8.12
C GLU A 65 -11.40 -4.31 -7.50
N GLU A 66 -10.09 -4.39 -7.76
CA GLU A 66 -9.21 -5.38 -7.17
C GLU A 66 -9.19 -5.31 -5.64
N ARG A 67 -9.25 -4.12 -5.04
CA ARG A 67 -9.29 -3.98 -3.58
C ARG A 67 -10.57 -4.58 -3.01
N GLN A 68 -11.70 -4.38 -3.67
CA GLN A 68 -12.99 -4.96 -3.25
C GLN A 68 -12.98 -6.48 -3.41
N ALA A 69 -12.49 -6.98 -4.55
CA ALA A 69 -12.37 -8.42 -4.80
C ALA A 69 -11.45 -9.10 -3.77
N ILE A 70 -10.32 -8.49 -3.43
CA ILE A 70 -9.40 -8.99 -2.39
C ILE A 70 -10.11 -9.00 -1.02
N ALA A 71 -10.86 -7.95 -0.67
CA ALA A 71 -11.61 -7.88 0.58
C ALA A 71 -12.70 -8.96 0.68
N GLU A 72 -13.43 -9.22 -0.41
CA GLU A 72 -14.41 -10.30 -0.50
C GLU A 72 -13.77 -11.68 -0.30
N VAL A 73 -12.65 -11.94 -0.98
CA VAL A 73 -11.89 -13.20 -0.83
C VAL A 73 -11.38 -13.40 0.60
N LEU A 74 -10.94 -12.33 1.25
CA LEU A 74 -10.42 -12.36 2.62
C LEU A 74 -11.53 -12.37 3.69
N GLY A 75 -12.81 -12.23 3.31
CA GLY A 75 -13.93 -12.13 4.24
C GLY A 75 -13.91 -10.87 5.10
N THR A 76 -13.11 -9.87 4.72
CA THR A 76 -12.97 -8.57 5.37
C THR A 76 -13.86 -7.54 4.70
N THR A 77 -15.17 -7.80 4.66
CA THR A 77 -16.13 -6.74 4.30
C THR A 77 -16.00 -5.64 5.36
N ALA A 78 -15.44 -4.50 4.96
CA ALA A 78 -15.36 -3.32 5.82
C ALA A 78 -16.80 -2.90 6.17
N ALA A 79 -17.21 -3.20 7.41
CA ALA A 79 -18.41 -2.63 7.99
C ALA A 79 -18.28 -1.10 7.98
N GLN A 80 -19.33 -0.45 7.46
CA GLN A 80 -19.50 1.00 7.35
C GLN A 80 -19.34 1.73 8.68
#